data_AF-A0A925ZH04-F1
#
_entry.id   AF-A0A925ZH04-F1
#
_cell.length_a   1.000
_cell.length_b   1.000
_cell.length_c   1.000
_cell.angle_alpha   90.00
_cell.angle_beta   90.00
_cell.angle_gamma   90.00
#
_symmetry.space_group_name_H-M   'P 1'
#
loop_
_entity.id
_entity.type
_entity.pdbx_description
1 polymer ?
#
loop_
_entity_poly.entity_id
_entity_poly.type
_entity_poly.pdbx_seq_one_letter_code
_entity_poly.pdbx_strand_id
1 'polypeptide(L)'
;MAQGPLSNMAQIVDARSKRISSYDRKGGNGDCIGIDPGQTKVIAEMSGAGIVKHIWITISCKDELIRRNLVLRAHWDGQEHPSIESPIGDFFGQGWGMKYNFISLPLAAAPANGNALVSYFPMPFGKGAKFTIENQSAETVDAFYYYIDYEEHDSIPDDMGRFHAQYR
;
A
#
# COMPACT_ATOMS: atom_id res chain seq x y z
N MET A 1 3.58 1.03 -34.26
CA MET A 1 2.15 1.08 -33.90
C MET A 1 2.02 1.89 -32.62
N ALA A 2 1.06 2.81 -32.52
CA ALA A 2 0.88 3.60 -31.31
C ALA A 2 0.36 2.69 -30.18
N GLN A 3 1.20 2.41 -29.18
CA GLN A 3 0.76 1.77 -27.94
C GLN A 3 0.17 2.84 -27.02
N GLY A 4 -1.12 2.69 -26.70
CA GLY A 4 -1.79 3.42 -25.62
C GLY A 4 -1.91 2.59 -24.33
N PRO A 5 -2.41 3.18 -23.23
CA PRO A 5 -2.48 2.53 -21.91
C PRO A 5 -3.37 1.28 -21.86
N LEU A 6 -4.26 1.10 -22.84
CA LEU A 6 -5.17 -0.04 -22.92
C LEU A 6 -4.70 -1.15 -23.88
N SER A 7 -3.57 -0.95 -24.57
CA SER A 7 -3.16 -1.81 -25.69
C SER A 7 -2.97 -3.29 -25.32
N ASN A 8 -2.59 -3.55 -24.07
CA ASN A 8 -2.31 -4.90 -23.58
C ASN A 8 -3.45 -5.46 -22.71
N MET A 9 -4.57 -4.77 -22.56
CA MET A 9 -5.65 -5.17 -21.65
C MET A 9 -6.36 -6.47 -22.09
N ALA A 10 -6.34 -6.78 -23.39
CA ALA A 10 -6.90 -8.02 -23.93
C ALA A 10 -5.89 -9.18 -24.00
N GLN A 11 -4.64 -8.96 -23.58
CA GLN A 11 -3.65 -10.04 -23.53
C GLN A 11 -3.93 -10.92 -22.32
N ILE A 12 -3.97 -12.23 -22.55
CA ILE A 12 -4.08 -13.20 -21.46
C ILE A 12 -2.76 -13.19 -20.70
N VAL A 13 -2.84 -12.93 -19.40
CA VAL A 13 -1.69 -12.94 -18.48
C VAL A 13 -1.76 -14.21 -17.65
N ASP A 14 -0.68 -14.98 -17.64
CA ASP A 14 -0.54 -16.15 -16.77
C ASP A 14 -0.02 -15.71 -15.40
N ALA A 15 -0.96 -15.30 -14.54
CA ALA A 15 -0.68 -14.87 -13.18
C ALA A 15 -1.86 -15.18 -12.27
N ARG A 16 -1.61 -15.27 -10.97
CA ARG A 16 -2.68 -15.50 -9.98
C ARG A 16 -2.95 -14.24 -9.16
N SER A 17 -4.20 -13.78 -9.17
CA SER A 17 -4.63 -12.69 -8.28
C SER A 17 -4.60 -13.14 -6.82
N LYS A 18 -4.03 -12.30 -5.96
CA LYS A 18 -3.95 -12.48 -4.51
C LYS A 18 -4.24 -11.15 -3.80
N ARG A 19 -4.72 -11.25 -2.57
CA ARG A 19 -4.97 -10.10 -1.68
C ARG A 19 -4.52 -10.42 -0.27
N ILE A 20 -3.81 -9.48 0.35
CA ILE A 20 -3.65 -9.42 1.81
C ILE A 20 -4.46 -8.22 2.30
N SER A 21 -5.25 -8.41 3.35
CA SER A 21 -6.16 -7.38 3.84
C SER A 21 -6.37 -7.45 5.34
N SER A 22 -7.01 -6.41 5.88
CA SER A 22 -7.43 -6.31 7.27
C SER A 22 -8.69 -7.12 7.61
N TYR A 23 -9.19 -7.98 6.72
CA TYR A 23 -10.45 -8.71 6.91
C TYR A 23 -10.51 -9.49 8.23
N ASP A 24 -11.72 -9.66 8.75
CA ASP A 24 -11.99 -10.45 9.93
C ASP A 24 -11.79 -11.93 9.62
N ARG A 25 -10.73 -12.52 10.18
CA ARG A 25 -10.40 -13.94 10.01
C ARG A 25 -11.44 -14.88 10.61
N LYS A 26 -12.36 -14.39 11.45
CA LYS A 26 -13.50 -15.15 11.99
C LYS A 26 -14.72 -15.10 11.07
N GLY A 27 -14.69 -14.29 10.02
CA GLY A 27 -15.81 -14.07 9.10
C GLY A 27 -16.88 -13.10 9.63
N GLY A 28 -16.57 -12.32 10.67
CA GLY A 28 -17.42 -11.24 11.16
C GLY A 28 -17.19 -9.93 10.40
N ASN A 29 -17.51 -8.80 11.04
CA ASN A 29 -17.37 -7.44 10.47
C ASN A 29 -16.23 -6.64 11.13
N GLY A 30 -15.32 -7.32 11.84
CA GLY A 30 -14.14 -6.71 12.46
C GLY A 30 -13.00 -6.50 11.46
N ASP A 31 -13.29 -5.95 10.28
CA ASP A 31 -12.38 -5.92 9.11
C ASP A 31 -11.26 -4.86 9.19
N CYS A 32 -10.77 -4.58 10.39
CA CYS A 32 -9.69 -3.63 10.66
C CYS A 32 -8.69 -4.20 11.66
N ILE A 33 -7.51 -3.59 11.70
CA ILE A 33 -6.53 -3.82 12.75
C ILE A 33 -6.29 -2.51 13.53
N GLY A 34 -6.14 -2.59 14.85
CA GLY A 34 -5.64 -1.45 15.64
C GLY A 34 -4.11 -1.34 15.57
N ILE A 35 -3.53 -0.15 15.79
CA ILE A 35 -2.07 0.04 15.87
C ILE A 35 -1.76 0.98 17.04
N ASP A 36 -1.10 0.45 18.08
CA ASP A 36 -0.81 1.21 19.30
C ASP A 36 0.28 2.27 19.08
N PRO A 37 0.37 3.31 19.93
CA PRO A 37 1.46 4.29 19.89
C PRO A 37 2.85 3.64 19.91
N GLY A 38 3.73 4.04 19.00
CA GLY A 38 5.08 3.49 18.83
C GLY A 38 5.13 2.08 18.23
N GLN A 39 3.97 1.45 17.96
CA GLN A 39 3.93 0.10 17.41
C GLN A 39 4.22 0.11 15.91
N THR A 40 5.03 -0.86 15.48
CA THR A 40 5.14 -1.23 14.07
C THR A 40 4.41 -2.54 13.81
N LYS A 41 3.48 -2.55 12.86
CA LYS A 41 2.82 -3.76 12.38
C LYS A 41 3.27 -4.14 10.98
N VAL A 42 3.48 -5.43 10.76
CA VAL A 42 3.57 -6.02 9.42
C VAL A 42 2.16 -6.15 8.88
N ILE A 43 1.86 -5.44 7.79
CA ILE A 43 0.53 -5.46 7.16
C ILE A 43 0.49 -6.38 5.94
N ALA A 44 1.63 -6.66 5.32
CA ALA A 44 1.74 -7.71 4.32
C ALA A 44 3.15 -8.29 4.30
N GLU A 45 3.22 -9.60 4.13
CA GLU A 45 4.44 -10.35 3.91
C GLU A 45 4.15 -11.38 2.82
N MET A 46 4.85 -11.24 1.70
CA MET A 46 4.68 -12.06 0.49
C MET A 46 6.00 -12.75 0.21
N SER A 47 5.93 -14.01 -0.20
CA SER A 47 7.07 -14.81 -0.65
C SER A 47 7.01 -15.01 -2.17
N GLY A 48 8.17 -15.32 -2.77
CA GLY A 48 8.27 -15.59 -4.21
C GLY A 48 8.20 -14.32 -5.07
N ALA A 49 7.77 -14.50 -6.32
CA ALA A 49 7.72 -13.46 -7.33
C ALA A 49 6.30 -12.89 -7.49
N GLY A 50 6.20 -11.58 -7.69
CA GLY A 50 4.91 -10.94 -7.89
C GLY A 50 4.99 -9.46 -8.21
N ILE A 51 3.82 -8.87 -8.47
CA ILE A 51 3.66 -7.45 -8.75
C ILE A 51 2.48 -6.92 -7.97
N VAL A 52 2.71 -6.02 -7.00
CA VAL A 52 1.62 -5.26 -6.37
C VAL A 52 1.00 -4.36 -7.43
N LYS A 53 -0.31 -4.42 -7.59
CA LYS A 53 -1.07 -3.65 -8.60
C LYS A 53 -1.98 -2.61 -7.99
N HIS A 54 -2.42 -2.84 -6.76
CA HIS A 54 -3.36 -1.96 -6.10
C HIS A 54 -3.16 -2.00 -4.59
N ILE A 55 -3.12 -0.81 -3.99
CA ILE A 55 -3.16 -0.63 -2.55
C ILE A 55 -4.34 0.29 -2.25
N TRP A 56 -5.18 -0.10 -1.30
CA TRP A 56 -6.25 0.74 -0.76
C TRP A 56 -6.12 0.80 0.76
N ILE A 57 -6.29 1.99 1.35
CA ILE A 57 -6.19 2.21 2.80
C ILE A 57 -7.24 3.24 3.26
N THR A 58 -7.83 3.02 4.43
CA THR A 58 -8.51 4.08 5.20
C THR A 58 -8.22 3.92 6.69
N ILE A 59 -8.29 5.02 7.43
CA ILE A 59 -7.73 5.14 8.78
C ILE A 59 -8.72 5.88 9.66
N SER A 60 -9.08 5.28 10.80
CA SER A 60 -9.77 5.92 11.91
C SER A 60 -8.82 6.06 13.10
N CYS A 61 -8.59 7.29 13.53
CA CYS A 61 -7.75 7.65 14.66
C CYS A 61 -8.15 9.06 15.13
N LYS A 62 -7.92 9.36 16.41
CA LYS A 62 -8.19 10.68 17.01
C LYS A 62 -7.14 11.73 16.65
N ASP A 63 -5.93 11.31 16.30
CA ASP A 63 -4.87 12.24 15.88
C ASP A 63 -5.21 12.89 14.54
N GLU A 64 -5.37 14.22 14.55
CA GLU A 64 -5.66 15.01 13.35
C GLU A 64 -4.49 14.98 12.34
N LEU A 65 -3.26 14.75 12.82
CA LEU A 65 -2.05 14.61 12.01
C LEU A 65 -1.69 13.15 11.73
N ILE A 66 -2.60 12.19 11.94
CA ILE A 66 -2.30 10.76 11.79
C ILE A 66 -1.72 10.40 10.41
N ARG A 67 -2.09 11.14 9.36
CA ARG A 67 -1.55 10.97 8.00
C ARG A 67 -0.07 11.32 7.88
N ARG A 68 0.42 12.19 8.76
CA ARG A 68 1.83 12.54 8.88
C ARG A 68 2.57 11.61 9.85
N ASN A 69 1.87 11.08 10.84
CA ASN A 69 2.45 10.30 11.94
C ASN A 69 2.39 8.78 11.72
N LEU A 70 1.66 8.28 10.71
CA LEU A 70 1.80 6.88 10.27
C LEU A 70 2.83 6.78 9.15
N VAL A 71 3.87 6.00 9.37
CA VAL A 71 4.95 5.79 8.40
C VAL A 71 4.75 4.45 7.69
N LEU A 72 4.57 4.51 6.37
CA LEU A 72 4.52 3.35 5.48
C LEU A 72 5.94 2.97 5.05
N ARG A 73 6.28 1.69 5.22
CA ARG A 73 7.50 1.12 4.67
C ARG A 73 7.25 -0.10 3.80
N ALA A 74 8.06 -0.28 2.78
CA ALA A 74 8.11 -1.51 1.98
C ALA A 74 9.55 -1.93 1.69
N HIS A 75 9.80 -3.23 1.79
CA HIS A 75 11.09 -3.87 1.51
C HIS A 75 10.91 -4.90 0.41
N TRP A 76 11.81 -4.89 -0.57
CA TRP A 76 11.79 -5.83 -1.68
C TRP A 76 12.87 -6.88 -1.51
N ASP A 77 12.58 -8.10 -1.93
CA ASP A 77 13.56 -9.17 -2.14
C ASP A 77 14.44 -9.51 -0.92
N GLY A 78 13.90 -9.29 0.29
CA GLY A 78 14.59 -9.58 1.55
C GLY A 78 15.67 -8.56 1.94
N GLN A 79 15.73 -7.40 1.28
CA GLN A 79 16.68 -6.36 1.64
C GLN A 79 16.40 -5.78 3.04
N GLU A 80 17.46 -5.31 3.72
CA GLU A 80 17.38 -4.74 5.06
C GLU A 80 16.76 -3.34 5.08
N HIS A 81 17.09 -2.50 4.11
CA HIS A 81 16.64 -1.10 4.07
C HIS A 81 15.32 -0.94 3.29
N PRO A 82 14.39 -0.09 3.74
CA PRO A 82 13.14 0.12 3.03
C PRO A 82 13.36 0.85 1.68
N SER A 83 12.74 0.37 0.62
CA SER A 83 12.68 1.06 -0.68
C SER A 83 11.55 2.09 -0.74
N ILE A 84 10.48 1.85 0.03
CA ILE A 84 9.45 2.85 0.31
C ILE A 84 9.61 3.24 1.78
N GLU A 85 9.76 4.52 2.07
CA GLU A 85 9.69 5.08 3.43
C GLU A 85 9.10 6.49 3.36
N SER A 86 7.86 6.63 3.81
CA SER A 86 7.14 7.90 3.76
C SER A 86 6.02 7.92 4.80
N PRO A 87 5.68 9.10 5.37
CA PRO A 87 4.37 9.30 5.95
C PRO A 87 3.28 8.89 4.97
N ILE A 88 2.24 8.23 5.47
CA ILE A 88 1.22 7.61 4.63
C ILE A 88 0.44 8.66 3.84
N GLY A 89 0.14 9.81 4.44
CA GLY A 89 -0.51 10.92 3.75
C GLY A 89 0.30 11.42 2.57
N ASP A 90 1.57 11.75 2.80
CA ASP A 90 2.47 12.26 1.77
C ASP A 90 2.64 11.27 0.61
N PHE A 91 2.73 9.96 0.89
CA PHE A 91 2.78 8.92 -0.13
C PHE A 91 1.55 8.94 -1.07
N PHE A 92 0.35 9.16 -0.51
CA PHE A 92 -0.91 9.19 -1.26
C PHE A 92 -1.31 10.61 -1.73
N GLY A 93 -0.40 11.59 -1.70
CA GLY A 93 -0.68 12.96 -2.17
C GLY A 93 -1.57 13.77 -1.23
N GLN A 94 -1.56 13.46 0.06
CA GLN A 94 -2.28 14.14 1.14
C GLN A 94 -1.27 14.81 2.09
N GLY A 95 -0.77 15.98 1.66
CA GLY A 95 0.33 16.68 2.34
C GLY A 95 -0.06 17.30 3.68
N TRP A 96 0.94 17.56 4.53
CA TRP A 96 0.80 18.26 5.82
C TRP A 96 -0.19 17.61 6.82
N GLY A 97 -0.48 16.33 6.67
CA GLY A 97 -1.48 15.64 7.49
C GLY A 97 -2.94 15.94 7.09
N MET A 98 -3.16 16.73 6.05
CA MET A 98 -4.48 17.17 5.63
C MET A 98 -5.29 16.05 4.95
N LYS A 99 -6.60 16.32 4.78
CA LYS A 99 -7.55 15.46 4.08
C LYS A 99 -8.29 16.29 3.04
N TYR A 100 -8.20 15.90 1.77
CA TYR A 100 -8.89 16.52 0.65
C TYR A 100 -9.03 15.55 -0.50
N ASN A 101 -10.08 15.71 -1.32
CA ASN A 101 -10.23 14.88 -2.52
C ASN A 101 -9.11 15.20 -3.53
N PHE A 102 -8.45 14.16 -4.03
CA PHE A 102 -7.41 14.22 -5.06
C PHE A 102 -7.49 12.98 -5.93
N ILE A 103 -7.40 13.11 -7.25
CA ILE A 103 -7.43 11.97 -8.17
C ILE A 103 -6.39 12.22 -9.26
N SER A 104 -5.53 11.23 -9.47
CA SER A 104 -4.58 11.13 -10.58
C SER A 104 -4.60 9.70 -11.12
N LEU A 105 -3.80 9.42 -12.16
CA LEU A 105 -3.70 8.07 -12.71
C LEU A 105 -3.12 7.07 -11.68
N PRO A 106 -1.95 7.31 -11.06
CA PRO A 106 -1.36 6.33 -10.15
C PRO A 106 -1.82 6.44 -8.69
N LEU A 107 -2.37 7.59 -8.27
CA LEU A 107 -2.76 7.86 -6.89
C LEU A 107 -4.12 8.54 -6.81
N ALA A 108 -4.94 8.16 -5.84
CA ALA A 108 -6.17 8.85 -5.51
C ALA A 108 -6.41 8.89 -4.00
N ALA A 109 -7.02 9.97 -3.53
CA ALA A 109 -7.58 10.13 -2.21
C ALA A 109 -9.04 10.60 -2.39
N ALA A 110 -10.01 9.68 -2.42
CA ALA A 110 -11.44 9.97 -2.60
C ALA A 110 -12.27 8.68 -2.39
N PRO A 111 -13.57 8.76 -2.04
CA PRO A 111 -14.37 9.95 -1.73
C PRO A 111 -14.24 10.39 -0.26
N ALA A 112 -15.24 11.08 0.28
CA ALA A 112 -15.37 11.46 1.69
C ALA A 112 -14.20 12.29 2.23
N ASN A 113 -13.90 13.41 1.56
CA ASN A 113 -12.79 14.31 1.89
C ASN A 113 -11.42 13.60 1.87
N GLY A 114 -11.20 12.74 0.88
CA GLY A 114 -9.94 12.04 0.69
C GLY A 114 -9.67 10.90 1.66
N ASN A 115 -10.69 10.30 2.28
CA ASN A 115 -10.50 9.26 3.30
C ASN A 115 -10.07 7.90 2.74
N ALA A 116 -10.43 7.56 1.50
CA ALA A 116 -9.94 6.36 0.83
C ALA A 116 -8.69 6.67 0.02
N LEU A 117 -7.55 6.14 0.47
CA LEU A 117 -6.22 6.31 -0.12
C LEU A 117 -5.94 5.13 -1.06
N VAL A 118 -5.59 5.42 -2.31
CA VAL A 118 -5.45 4.43 -3.38
C VAL A 118 -4.16 4.63 -4.14
N SER A 119 -3.45 3.54 -4.41
CA SER A 119 -2.28 3.51 -5.29
C SER A 119 -2.43 2.41 -6.32
N TYR A 120 -2.14 2.76 -7.57
CA TYR A 120 -2.10 1.88 -8.74
C TYR A 120 -0.70 1.76 -9.33
N PHE A 121 0.34 2.22 -8.61
CA PHE A 121 1.71 1.99 -9.05
C PHE A 121 2.01 0.49 -9.09
N PRO A 122 2.52 -0.06 -10.20
CA PRO A 122 3.01 -1.43 -10.23
C PRO A 122 4.29 -1.52 -9.39
N MET A 123 4.35 -2.45 -8.44
CA MET A 123 5.53 -2.67 -7.59
C MET A 123 5.98 -4.13 -7.71
N PRO A 124 6.85 -4.46 -8.69
CA PRO A 124 7.39 -5.80 -8.85
C PRO A 124 8.32 -6.20 -7.71
N PHE A 125 8.38 -7.49 -7.39
CA PHE A 125 9.32 -8.14 -6.48
C PHE A 125 9.59 -9.57 -6.93
N GLY A 126 10.82 -10.07 -6.76
CA GLY A 126 11.25 -11.38 -7.25
C GLY A 126 11.40 -12.47 -6.18
N LYS A 127 11.70 -12.11 -4.93
CA LYS A 127 11.90 -13.06 -3.81
C LYS A 127 10.94 -12.85 -2.65
N GLY A 128 10.24 -11.73 -2.64
CA GLY A 128 9.21 -11.41 -1.67
C GLY A 128 9.09 -9.92 -1.44
N ALA A 129 8.08 -9.53 -0.69
CA ALA A 129 7.81 -8.15 -0.35
C ALA A 129 7.25 -8.06 1.07
N LYS A 130 7.69 -7.05 1.83
CA LYS A 130 7.23 -6.82 3.20
C LYS A 130 6.81 -5.37 3.38
N PHE A 131 5.55 -5.17 3.76
CA PHE A 131 4.96 -3.87 4.06
C PHE A 131 4.73 -3.72 5.56
N THR A 132 5.14 -2.58 6.11
CA THR A 132 4.92 -2.25 7.52
C THR A 132 4.32 -0.86 7.67
N ILE A 133 3.58 -0.69 8.76
CA ILE A 133 3.07 0.60 9.23
C ILE A 133 3.60 0.82 10.64
N GLU A 134 4.28 1.93 10.86
CA GLU A 134 4.69 2.40 12.18
C GLU A 134 3.78 3.55 12.60
N ASN A 135 3.20 3.45 13.79
CA ASN A 135 2.45 4.55 14.41
C ASN A 135 3.39 5.40 15.27
N GLN A 136 3.74 6.59 14.77
CA GLN A 136 4.54 7.58 15.51
C GLN A 136 3.66 8.59 16.26
N SER A 137 2.34 8.42 16.25
CA SER A 137 1.41 9.22 17.05
C SER A 137 1.44 8.81 18.52
N ALA A 138 0.99 9.73 19.38
CA ALA A 138 0.65 9.41 20.77
C ALA A 138 -0.73 8.74 20.91
N GLU A 139 -1.56 8.76 19.85
CA GLU A 139 -2.88 8.16 19.83
C GLU A 139 -2.86 6.77 19.18
N THR A 140 -3.71 5.87 19.67
CA THR A 140 -3.95 4.58 19.01
C THR A 140 -4.67 4.79 17.68
N VAL A 141 -4.25 4.08 16.65
CA VAL A 141 -5.06 3.90 15.44
C VAL A 141 -6.15 2.89 15.78
N ASP A 142 -7.37 3.35 15.99
CA ASP A 142 -8.50 2.51 16.38
C ASP A 142 -8.86 1.50 15.28
N ALA A 143 -8.83 1.94 14.02
CA ALA A 143 -9.13 1.09 12.88
C ALA A 143 -8.28 1.46 11.66
N PHE A 144 -7.38 0.55 11.30
CA PHE A 144 -6.61 0.58 10.06
C PHE A 144 -7.17 -0.47 9.10
N TYR A 145 -7.76 -0.02 8.00
CA TYR A 145 -8.29 -0.86 6.94
C TYR A 145 -7.36 -0.81 5.74
N TYR A 146 -7.07 -1.96 5.14
CA TYR A 146 -6.24 -1.99 3.94
C TYR A 146 -6.50 -3.19 3.04
N TYR A 147 -6.25 -3.00 1.75
CA TYR A 147 -6.04 -4.05 0.74
C TYR A 147 -4.67 -3.85 0.09
N ILE A 148 -3.89 -4.92 -0.01
CA ILE A 148 -2.71 -5.01 -0.86
C ILE A 148 -3.00 -6.13 -1.86
N ASP A 149 -3.34 -5.73 -3.07
CA ASP A 149 -3.64 -6.59 -4.20
C ASP A 149 -2.42 -6.76 -5.08
N TYR A 150 -2.09 -8.01 -5.37
CA TYR A 150 -0.93 -8.36 -6.17
C TYR A 150 -1.21 -9.55 -7.07
N GLU A 151 -0.44 -9.60 -8.14
CA GLU A 151 -0.34 -10.77 -8.99
C GLU A 151 0.85 -11.61 -8.50
N GLU A 152 0.61 -12.88 -8.21
CA GLU A 152 1.63 -13.90 -8.00
C GLU A 152 2.06 -14.44 -9.37
N HIS A 153 3.37 -14.47 -9.61
CA HIS A 153 4.00 -14.94 -10.84
C HIS A 153 5.03 -16.02 -10.49
N ASP A 154 5.30 -16.94 -11.42
CA ASP A 154 6.36 -17.96 -11.22
C ASP A 154 7.76 -17.30 -11.18
N SER A 155 7.95 -16.23 -11.95
CA SER A 155 9.14 -15.38 -11.91
C SER A 155 8.81 -13.97 -12.41
N ILE A 156 9.69 -13.00 -12.13
CA ILE A 156 9.63 -11.65 -12.68
C ILE A 156 10.79 -11.48 -13.67
N PRO A 157 10.61 -10.81 -14.83
CA PRO A 157 11.69 -10.52 -15.76
C PRO A 157 12.87 -9.77 -15.10
N ASP A 158 14.10 -10.11 -15.49
CA ASP A 158 15.34 -9.55 -14.91
C ASP A 158 15.47 -8.03 -15.13
N ASP A 159 14.79 -7.48 -16.13
CA ASP A 159 14.77 -6.06 -16.47
C ASP A 159 13.66 -5.27 -15.75
N MET A 160 12.82 -5.91 -14.93
CA MET A 160 11.85 -5.19 -14.10
C MET A 160 12.53 -4.52 -12.90
N GLY A 161 12.37 -3.20 -12.82
CA GLY A 161 12.82 -2.40 -11.69
C GLY A 161 12.06 -2.68 -10.38
N ARG A 162 12.42 -1.93 -9.35
CA ARG A 162 11.74 -1.91 -8.04
C ARG A 162 11.24 -0.52 -7.74
N PHE A 163 10.00 -0.42 -7.30
CA PHE A 163 9.40 0.87 -6.97
C PHE A 163 10.05 1.45 -5.71
N HIS A 164 10.40 2.74 -5.75
CA HIS A 164 10.97 3.47 -4.63
C HIS A 164 10.18 4.76 -4.40
N ALA A 165 9.99 5.12 -3.13
CA ALA A 165 9.43 6.39 -2.73
C ALA A 165 10.01 6.80 -1.38
N GLN A 166 10.54 8.02 -1.30
CA GLN A 166 11.18 8.53 -0.10
C GLN A 166 10.67 9.92 0.21
N TYR A 167 10.30 10.14 1.46
CA TYR A 167 9.97 11.46 1.99
C TYR A 167 11.24 12.18 2.47
N ARG A 168 11.39 13.47 2.14
CA ARG A 168 12.51 14.33 2.55
C ARG A 168 12.05 15.75 2.88
#